data_AF-A0A0B6Y580-F1
#
_entry.id   AF-A0A0B6Y580-F1
#
_cell.length_a   1.000
_cell.length_b   1.000
_cell.length_c   1.000
_cell.angle_alpha   90.00
_cell.angle_beta   90.00
_cell.angle_gamma   90.00
#
_symmetry.space_group_name_H-M   'P 1'
#
loop_
_entity.id
_entity.type
_entity.pdbx_description
1 polymer ?
#
loop_
_entity_poly.entity_id
_entity_poly.type
_entity_poly.pdbx_seq_one_letter_code
_entity_poly.pdbx_strand_id
1 'polypeptide(L)' 'VIKICNNMCLAIQMAGTAEAMNLGIQLGLDKNLIYEIFRTSTANSWSVSSSNPVPGCMKNAPASKGYEG' A
#
# COMPACT_ATOMS: atom_id res chain seq x y z
N VAL A 1 4.15 5.19 24.67
CA VAL A 1 2.89 5.76 24.13
C VAL A 1 3.02 6.22 22.68
N ILE A 2 3.96 7.10 22.32
CA ILE A 2 4.15 7.61 20.94
C ILE A 2 4.25 6.50 19.89
N LYS A 3 4.95 5.39 20.19
CA LYS A 3 5.07 4.25 19.28
C LYS A 3 3.71 3.62 18.93
N ILE A 4 2.78 3.57 19.88
CA ILE A 4 1.44 3.02 19.68
C ILE A 4 0.65 3.93 18.73
N CYS A 5 0.71 5.24 18.94
CA CYS A 5 0.07 6.21 18.04
C CYS A 5 0.60 6.10 16.61
N ASN A 6 1.93 5.96 16.44
CA ASN A 6 2.55 5.73 15.15
C ASN A 6 2.04 4.45 14.49
N ASN A 7 2.02 3.33 15.23
CA ASN A 7 1.58 2.05 14.70
C ASN A 7 0.08 2.02 14.38
N MET A 8 -0.75 2.71 15.14
CA MET A 8 -2.17 2.88 14.85
C MET A 8 -2.37 3.68 13.55
N CYS A 9 -1.64 4.79 13.39
CA CYS A 9 -1.68 5.58 12.15
C CYS A 9 -1.21 4.77 10.94
N LEU A 10 -0.15 3.98 11.11
CA LEU A 10 0.34 3.04 10.08
C LEU A 10 -0.73 2.00 9.71
N ALA A 11 -1.42 1.41 10.69
CA ALA A 11 -2.47 0.41 10.45
C ALA A 11 -3.62 1.00 9.62
N ILE A 12 -4.08 2.22 9.95
CA ILE A 12 -5.13 2.91 9.19
C ILE A 12 -4.68 3.18 7.75
N GLN A 13 -3.45 3.69 7.56
CA GLN A 13 -2.91 3.93 6.22
C GLN A 13 -2.79 2.63 5.41
N MET A 14 -2.38 1.53 6.04
CA MET A 14 -2.26 0.22 5.37
C MET A 14 -3.63 -0.30 4.93
N ALA A 15 -4.63 -0.26 5.80
CA ALA A 15 -6.00 -0.68 5.49
C ALA A 15 -6.58 0.15 4.34
N GLY A 16 -6.50 1.49 4.43
CA GLY A 16 -7.00 2.38 3.38
C GLY A 16 -6.28 2.19 2.04
N THR A 17 -4.97 1.95 2.05
CA THR A 17 -4.20 1.64 0.84
C THR A 17 -4.68 0.34 0.20
N ALA A 18 -4.87 -0.72 1.00
CA ALA A 18 -5.32 -2.02 0.50
C ALA A 18 -6.73 -1.94 -0.11
N GLU A 19 -7.66 -1.26 0.57
CA GLU A 19 -9.04 -1.08 0.08
C GLU A 19 -9.08 -0.28 -1.22
N ALA A 20 -8.37 0.84 -1.29
CA ALA A 20 -8.35 1.71 -2.47
C ALA A 20 -7.68 1.02 -3.68
N MET A 21 -6.58 0.30 -3.45
CA MET A 21 -5.93 -0.50 -4.49
C MET A 21 -6.86 -1.62 -4.99
N ASN A 22 -7.50 -2.36 -4.07
CA ASN A 22 -8.43 -3.43 -4.43
C ASN A 22 -9.62 -2.89 -5.23
N LEU A 23 -10.19 -1.76 -4.83
CA LEU A 23 -11.25 -1.09 -5.57
C LEU A 23 -10.81 -0.74 -7.00
N GLY A 24 -9.63 -0.11 -7.15
CA GLY A 24 -9.10 0.22 -8.47
C GLY A 24 -8.89 -1.01 -9.37
N ILE A 25 -8.37 -2.11 -8.80
CA ILE A 25 -8.19 -3.38 -9.51
C ILE A 25 -9.53 -3.97 -9.94
N GLN A 26 -10.55 -3.96 -9.07
CA GLN A 26 -11.90 -4.43 -9.38
C GLN A 26 -12.58 -3.56 -10.48
N LEU A 27 -12.22 -2.29 -10.57
CA LEU A 27 -12.64 -1.39 -11.64
C LEU A 27 -11.86 -1.59 -12.95
N GLY A 28 -10.94 -2.56 -13.02
CA GLY A 28 -10.18 -2.91 -14.22
C GLY A 28 -8.93 -2.06 -14.45
N LEU A 29 -8.49 -1.28 -13.46
CA LEU A 29 -7.28 -0.49 -13.56
C LEU A 29 -6.03 -1.35 -13.31
N ASP A 30 -4.93 -1.02 -14.00
CA ASP A 30 -3.65 -1.67 -13.76
C ASP A 30 -3.10 -1.29 -12.39
N LYS A 31 -2.75 -2.31 -11.59
CA LYS A 31 -2.23 -2.14 -10.23
C LYS A 31 -0.93 -1.32 -10.16
N ASN A 32 -0.07 -1.39 -11.18
CA ASN A 32 1.18 -0.64 -11.19
C ASN A 32 0.89 0.83 -11.51
N LEU A 33 -0.07 1.11 -12.40
CA LEU A 33 -0.53 2.47 -12.65
C LEU A 33 -1.15 3.11 -11.40
N ILE A 34 -2.00 2.39 -10.67
CA ILE A 34 -2.56 2.89 -9.40
C ILE A 34 -1.43 3.19 -8.40
N TYR A 35 -0.48 2.25 -8.24
CA TYR A 35 0.68 2.43 -7.37
C TYR A 35 1.50 3.67 -7.74
N GLU A 36 1.81 3.85 -9.03
CA GLU A 36 2.56 5.00 -9.55
C GLU A 36 1.84 6.32 -9.26
N ILE A 37 0.52 6.38 -9.47
CA ILE A 37 -0.28 7.57 -9.15
C ILE A 37 -0.30 7.82 -7.64
N PHE A 38 -0.52 6.79 -6.83
CA PHE A 38 -0.60 6.94 -5.37
C PHE A 38 0.72 7.43 -4.79
N ARG A 39 1.87 6.93 -5.26
CA ARG A 39 3.19 7.36 -4.77
C ARG A 39 3.55 8.80 -5.13
N THR A 40 3.00 9.36 -6.21
CA THR A 40 3.26 10.75 -6.64
C THR A 40 2.19 11.75 -6.23
N SER A 41 1.09 11.29 -5.63
CA SER A 41 -0.06 12.14 -5.27
C SER A 41 -0.18 12.33 -3.76
N THR A 42 -1.26 12.98 -3.33
CA THR A 42 -1.59 13.19 -1.91
C THR A 42 -1.87 11.90 -1.14
N ALA A 43 -2.17 10.80 -1.84
CA ALA A 43 -2.36 9.48 -1.24
C ALA A 43 -1.05 8.80 -0.79
N ASN A 44 0.11 9.40 -1.08
CA ASN A 44 1.39 8.80 -0.75
C ASN A 44 1.57 8.63 0.77
N SER A 45 2.14 7.48 1.15
CA SER A 45 2.44 7.11 2.53
C SER A 45 3.56 6.07 2.57
N TRP A 46 4.03 5.72 3.77
CA TRP A 46 4.96 4.59 3.92
C TRP A 46 4.34 3.27 3.43
N SER A 47 3.04 3.06 3.68
CA SER A 47 2.29 1.89 3.22
C SER A 47 2.19 1.82 1.69
N VAL A 48 2.22 2.95 0.98
CA VAL A 48 2.22 2.98 -0.49
C VAL A 48 3.61 2.76 -1.06
N SER A 49 4.59 3.54 -0.60
CA SER A 49 5.90 3.71 -1.24
C SER A 49 6.99 2.76 -0.75
N SER A 50 6.83 2.19 0.46
CA SER A 50 7.84 1.37 1.12
C SER A 50 7.35 -0.02 1.48
N SER A 51 6.03 -0.20 1.69
CA SER A 51 5.45 -1.50 2.05
C SER A 51 4.09 -1.78 1.41
N ASN A 52 3.96 -1.55 0.10
CA ASN A 52 2.71 -1.76 -0.65
C ASN A 52 2.07 -3.14 -0.38
N PRO A 53 0.76 -3.20 -0.04
CA PRO A 53 0.07 -4.44 0.29
C PRO A 53 -0.28 -5.31 -0.92
N VAL A 54 -0.13 -4.79 -2.15
CA VAL A 54 -0.47 -5.51 -3.38
C VAL A 54 0.75 -6.24 -3.96
N PRO A 55 0.68 -7.57 -4.15
CA PRO A 55 1.78 -8.33 -4.74
C PRO A 55 2.16 -7.84 -6.14
N GLY A 56 3.45 -7.69 -6.39
CA GLY A 56 4.01 -7.29 -7.68
C GLY A 56 4.11 -5.79 -7.93
N CYS A 57 3.52 -4.93 -7.08
CA CYS A 57 3.67 -3.47 -7.20
C CYS A 57 5.07 -2.99 -6.79
N MET A 58 5.74 -3.70 -5.87
CA MET A 58 7.13 -3.43 -5.50
C MET A 58 7.92 -4.74 -5.38
N LYS A 59 9.11 -4.80 -5.98
CA LYS A 59 9.92 -6.03 -6.01
C LYS A 59 10.28 -6.57 -4.62
N ASN A 60 10.57 -5.67 -3.68
CA ASN A 60 11.10 -6.04 -2.35
C ASN A 60 10.04 -6.02 -1.24
N ALA A 61 8.78 -5.71 -1.53
CA ALA A 61 7.72 -5.72 -0.52
C ALA A 61 7.48 -7.15 0.02
N PRO A 62 7.11 -7.28 1.30
CA PRO A 62 6.62 -8.56 1.84
C PRO A 62 5.46 -9.14 1.02
N ALA A 63 4.54 -8.30 0.54
CA ALA A 63 3.42 -8.74 -0.30
C ALA A 63 3.88 -9.43 -1.61
N SER A 64 4.99 -8.99 -2.19
CA SER A 64 5.56 -9.60 -3.40
C SER A 64 6.36 -10.87 -3.13
N LYS A 65 6.63 -11.17 -1.85
CA LYS A 65 7.28 -12.40 -1.38
C LYS A 65 6.26 -13.38 -0.77
N GLY A 66 4.99 -13.28 -1.15
CA GLY A 66 3.95 -14.15 -0.59
C GLY A 66 3.62 -13.86 0.88
N TYR A 67 3.82 -12.62 1.33
CA TYR A 67 3.65 -12.19 2.73
C TYR A 67 4.66 -12.83 3.70
N GLU A 68 5.73 -13.40 3.18
CA GLU A 68 6.88 -13.83 3.97
C GLU A 68 7.75 -12.61 4.33
N GLY A 69 8.08 -12.50 5.62
CA GLY A 69 8.84 -11.41 6.22
C GLY A 69 9.94 -11.93 7.12
#